data_AF-A0AAV2RGR2-F1
#
_entry.id   AF-A0AAV2RGR2-F1
#
_cell.length_a   1.000
_cell.length_b   1.000
_cell.length_c   1.000
_cell.angle_alpha   90.00
_cell.angle_beta   90.00
_cell.angle_gamma   90.00
#
_symmetry.space_group_name_H-M   'P 1'
#
loop_
_entity.id
_entity.type
_entity.pdbx_description
1 polymer ?
#
loop_
_entity_poly.entity_id
_entity_poly.type
_entity_poly.pdbx_seq_one_letter_code
_entity_poly.pdbx_strand_id
1 'polypeptide(L)'
;QEIAQSQYIFVAAQQISAAQQCEQQHDYREALNYYREGVGTLLQGVQDDSDGTRREAVRRKTAQYLQRAEQLMSRLTRKEKKHQEGDDPVPSMNSSGEVELKCSSLELRHYCILGTAGSVLVATDTTNGETYAIKVLLKSDIGGAEKTILPRNIPFMVPVIRYHETDTAILLVLKFIR
;
A
#
# COMPACT_ATOMS: atom_id res chain seq x y z
N GLN A 1 -38.89 13.70 14.76
CA GLN A 1 -37.68 13.83 13.90
C GLN A 1 -36.47 13.08 14.49
N GLU A 2 -36.39 12.87 15.81
CA GLU A 2 -35.33 12.06 16.45
C GLU A 2 -35.29 10.57 16.04
N ILE A 3 -36.44 9.96 15.73
CA ILE A 3 -36.53 8.52 15.43
C ILE A 3 -35.72 8.16 14.17
N ALA A 4 -35.81 8.97 13.11
CA ALA A 4 -35.05 8.75 11.87
C ALA A 4 -33.53 8.94 12.06
N GLN A 5 -33.14 9.84 12.97
CA GLN A 5 -31.73 10.13 13.24
C GLN A 5 -31.07 9.06 14.12
N SER A 6 -31.82 8.46 15.04
CA SER A 6 -31.33 7.29 15.78
C SER A 6 -31.29 6.03 14.90
N GLN A 7 -32.14 5.95 13.87
CA GLN A 7 -32.24 4.79 13.00
C GLN A 7 -31.00 4.62 12.11
N TYR A 8 -30.47 5.70 11.51
CA TYR A 8 -29.25 5.58 10.68
C TYR A 8 -28.02 5.20 11.51
N ILE A 9 -27.92 5.71 12.75
CA ILE A 9 -26.81 5.37 13.66
C ILE A 9 -26.91 3.89 14.04
N PHE A 10 -28.11 3.39 14.31
CA PHE A 10 -28.33 1.98 14.62
C PHE A 10 -27.99 1.07 13.44
N VAL A 11 -28.46 1.40 12.23
CA VAL A 11 -28.18 0.63 11.01
C VAL A 11 -26.68 0.65 10.70
N ALA A 12 -26.02 1.80 10.81
CA ALA A 12 -24.59 1.90 10.65
C ALA A 12 -23.84 1.08 11.72
N ALA A 13 -24.27 1.14 12.99
CA ALA A 13 -23.64 0.37 14.07
C ALA A 13 -23.75 -1.15 13.83
N GLN A 14 -24.87 -1.62 13.28
CA GLN A 14 -25.03 -3.01 12.89
C GLN A 14 -24.05 -3.40 11.77
N GLN A 15 -23.94 -2.58 10.72
CA GLN A 15 -23.00 -2.80 9.61
C GLN A 15 -21.54 -2.78 10.07
N ILE A 16 -21.16 -1.84 10.94
CA ILE A 16 -19.81 -1.78 11.50
C ILE A 16 -19.52 -3.00 12.41
N SER A 17 -20.51 -3.45 13.18
CA SER A 17 -20.36 -4.65 14.02
C SER A 17 -20.19 -5.91 13.17
N ALA A 18 -20.94 -6.04 12.08
CA ALA A 18 -20.77 -7.11 11.10
C ALA A 18 -19.36 -7.05 10.46
N ALA A 19 -18.90 -5.85 10.08
CA ALA A 19 -17.55 -5.65 9.56
C ALA A 19 -16.48 -6.17 10.53
N GLN A 20 -16.59 -5.82 11.82
CA GLN A 20 -15.67 -6.25 12.88
C GLN A 20 -15.71 -7.77 13.13
N GLN A 21 -16.86 -8.41 12.99
CA GLN A 21 -16.97 -9.87 13.07
C GLN A 21 -16.29 -10.55 11.88
N CYS A 22 -16.48 -10.03 10.67
CA CYS A 22 -15.76 -10.50 9.48
C CYS A 22 -14.24 -10.28 9.61
N GLU A 23 -13.78 -9.18 10.21
CA GLU A 23 -12.35 -8.97 10.48
C GLU A 23 -11.76 -10.08 11.37
N GLN A 24 -12.49 -10.47 12.42
CA GLN A 24 -12.08 -11.52 13.36
C GLN A 24 -12.04 -12.90 12.69
N GLN A 25 -12.94 -13.14 11.74
CA GLN A 25 -12.98 -14.36 10.93
C GLN A 25 -11.96 -14.34 9.78
N HIS A 26 -11.13 -13.29 9.68
CA HIS A 26 -10.18 -13.06 8.58
C HIS A 26 -10.83 -12.91 7.20
N ASP A 27 -12.15 -12.71 7.13
CA ASP A 27 -12.85 -12.37 5.89
C ASP A 27 -12.82 -10.85 5.69
N TYR A 28 -11.66 -10.39 5.24
CA TYR A 28 -11.42 -8.97 5.05
C TYR A 28 -12.18 -8.40 3.85
N ARG A 29 -12.61 -9.23 2.89
CA ARG A 29 -13.32 -8.75 1.69
C ARG A 29 -14.75 -8.35 2.06
N GLU A 30 -15.44 -9.20 2.82
CA GLU A 30 -16.75 -8.84 3.38
C GLU A 30 -16.64 -7.76 4.45
N ALA A 31 -15.60 -7.79 5.30
CA ALA A 31 -15.39 -6.72 6.27
C ALA A 31 -15.32 -5.33 5.59
N LEU A 32 -14.60 -5.21 4.47
CA LEU A 32 -14.52 -3.95 3.71
C LEU A 32 -15.85 -3.53 3.10
N ASN A 33 -16.66 -4.47 2.62
CA ASN A 33 -17.99 -4.16 2.10
C ASN A 33 -18.87 -3.58 3.21
N TYR A 34 -18.90 -4.23 4.38
CA TYR A 34 -19.66 -3.75 5.54
C TYR A 34 -19.13 -2.42 6.10
N TYR A 35 -17.82 -2.16 6.06
CA TYR A 35 -17.28 -0.83 6.40
C TYR A 35 -17.75 0.25 5.41
N ARG A 36 -17.77 -0.05 4.11
CA ARG A 36 -18.28 0.88 3.09
C ARG A 36 -19.75 1.19 3.30
N GLU A 37 -20.57 0.18 3.54
CA GLU A 37 -22.00 0.35 3.80
C GLU A 37 -22.24 1.14 5.09
N GLY A 38 -21.57 0.76 6.18
CA GLY A 38 -21.65 1.44 7.49
C GLY A 38 -21.28 2.91 7.40
N VAL A 39 -20.16 3.22 6.73
CA VAL A 39 -19.72 4.59 6.50
C VAL A 39 -20.68 5.36 5.58
N GLY A 40 -21.20 4.72 4.52
CA GLY A 40 -22.19 5.32 3.64
C GLY A 40 -23.46 5.75 4.39
N THR A 41 -23.97 4.87 5.26
CA THR A 41 -25.12 5.15 6.12
C THR A 41 -24.85 6.31 7.08
N LEU A 42 -23.65 6.38 7.69
CA LEU A 42 -23.26 7.51 8.55
C LEU A 42 -23.16 8.83 7.78
N LEU A 43 -22.59 8.81 6.56
CA LEU A 43 -22.41 10.00 5.73
C LEU A 43 -23.73 10.53 5.14
N GLN A 44 -24.70 9.65 4.90
CA GLN A 44 -26.03 10.04 4.46
C GLN A 44 -26.83 10.62 5.63
N GLY A 45 -26.85 9.94 6.78
CA GLY A 45 -27.64 10.38 7.95
C GLY A 45 -27.11 11.63 8.63
N VAL A 46 -25.80 11.89 8.59
CA VAL A 46 -25.16 13.07 9.23
C VAL A 46 -25.52 14.39 8.54
N GLN A 47 -25.98 14.36 7.28
CA GLN A 47 -26.41 15.55 6.54
C GLN A 47 -27.74 16.08 7.05
N ASP A 48 -28.65 15.18 7.39
CA ASP A 48 -29.99 15.49 7.90
C ASP A 48 -30.03 15.58 9.44
N ASP A 49 -28.88 15.48 10.11
CA ASP A 49 -28.78 15.53 11.57
C ASP A 49 -28.91 16.97 12.09
N SER A 50 -29.87 17.22 12.97
CA SER A 50 -30.17 18.53 13.56
C SER A 50 -29.27 18.88 14.77
N ASP A 51 -28.58 17.90 15.37
CA ASP A 51 -27.69 18.09 16.51
C ASP A 51 -26.22 18.22 16.06
N GLY A 52 -25.65 19.40 16.26
CA GLY A 52 -24.25 19.68 15.90
C GLY A 52 -23.22 18.84 16.67
N THR A 53 -23.50 18.48 17.91
CA THR A 53 -22.60 17.65 18.74
C THR A 53 -22.58 16.21 18.24
N ARG A 54 -23.77 15.67 17.94
CA ARG A 54 -23.88 14.31 17.38
C ARG A 54 -23.29 14.24 15.98
N ARG A 55 -23.49 15.27 15.17
CA ARG A 55 -22.86 15.40 13.83
C ARG A 55 -21.35 15.29 13.90
N GLU A 56 -20.73 15.99 14.85
CA GLU A 56 -19.28 15.98 15.02
C GLU A 56 -18.77 14.63 15.54
N ALA A 57 -19.50 14.01 16.47
CA ALA A 57 -19.18 12.67 16.95
C ALA A 57 -19.25 11.61 15.83
N VAL A 58 -20.29 11.69 14.97
CA VAL A 58 -20.46 10.81 13.82
C VAL A 58 -19.31 11.00 12.83
N ARG A 59 -18.95 12.24 12.47
CA ARG A 59 -17.82 12.51 11.56
C ARG A 59 -16.51 11.94 12.07
N ARG A 60 -16.22 12.11 13.37
CA ARG A 60 -15.02 11.57 13.99
C ARG A 60 -14.99 10.04 13.93
N LYS A 61 -16.12 9.39 14.22
CA LYS A 61 -16.26 7.93 14.11
C LYS A 61 -16.12 7.45 12.66
N THR A 62 -16.73 8.15 11.72
CA THR A 62 -16.61 7.85 10.27
C THR A 62 -15.15 7.90 9.82
N ALA A 63 -14.38 8.91 10.24
CA ALA A 63 -12.96 9.00 9.93
C ALA A 63 -12.17 7.80 10.50
N GLN A 64 -12.48 7.37 11.73
CA GLN A 64 -11.85 6.18 12.32
C GLN A 64 -12.18 4.90 11.53
N TYR A 65 -13.42 4.74 11.08
CA TYR A 65 -13.82 3.58 10.29
C TYR A 65 -13.20 3.57 8.90
N LEU A 66 -13.06 4.73 8.24
CA LEU A 66 -12.34 4.87 6.98
C LEU A 66 -10.86 4.49 7.13
N GLN A 67 -10.18 5.03 8.15
CA GLN A 67 -8.79 4.69 8.43
C GLN A 67 -8.63 3.19 8.71
N ARG A 68 -9.58 2.57 9.41
CA ARG A 68 -9.57 1.12 9.65
C ARG A 68 -9.76 0.33 8.37
N ALA A 69 -10.70 0.73 7.50
CA ALA A 69 -10.91 0.10 6.21
C ALA A 69 -9.66 0.19 5.31
N GLU A 70 -8.97 1.33 5.28
CA GLU A 70 -7.71 1.50 4.54
C GLU A 70 -6.60 0.57 5.06
N GLN A 71 -6.49 0.42 6.38
CA GLN A 71 -5.55 -0.52 7.00
C GLN A 71 -5.87 -1.97 6.60
N LEU A 72 -7.15 -2.33 6.51
CA LEU A 72 -7.57 -3.66 6.08
C LEU A 72 -7.28 -3.90 4.60
N MET A 73 -7.57 -2.93 3.74
CA MET A 73 -7.29 -2.99 2.31
C MET A 73 -5.78 -3.12 2.04
N SER A 74 -4.95 -2.41 2.81
CA SER A 74 -3.49 -2.51 2.75
C SER A 74 -2.96 -3.89 3.18
N ARG A 75 -3.66 -4.57 4.11
CA ARG A 75 -3.34 -5.94 4.53
C ARG A 75 -3.77 -6.97 3.48
N LEU A 76 -4.95 -6.79 2.88
CA LEU A 76 -5.46 -7.65 1.81
C LEU A 76 -4.56 -7.61 0.57
N THR A 77 -4.25 -6.42 0.07
CA THR A 77 -3.37 -6.25 -1.11
C THR A 77 -1.98 -6.85 -0.87
N ARG A 78 -1.45 -6.76 0.36
CA ARG A 78 -0.19 -7.43 0.75
C ARG A 78 -0.32 -8.96 0.83
N LYS A 79 -1.50 -9.49 1.15
CA LYS A 79 -1.80 -10.94 1.26
C LYS A 79 -2.17 -11.55 -0.10
N GLU A 80 -2.83 -10.81 -0.98
CA GLU A 80 -3.09 -11.17 -2.39
C GLU A 80 -1.78 -11.24 -3.17
N LYS A 81 -0.85 -10.29 -2.98
CA LYS A 81 0.53 -10.40 -3.50
C LYS A 81 1.31 -11.62 -2.98
N LYS A 82 0.86 -12.27 -1.89
CA LYS A 82 1.44 -13.52 -1.36
C LYS A 82 0.67 -14.78 -1.79
N HIS A 83 -0.58 -14.67 -2.25
CA HIS A 83 -1.40 -15.81 -2.70
C HIS A 83 -1.38 -15.99 -4.24
N GLN A 84 -0.89 -15.03 -5.01
CA GLN A 84 -0.72 -15.14 -6.47
C GLN A 84 0.63 -15.74 -6.91
N GLU A 85 1.32 -16.50 -6.05
CA GLU A 85 2.40 -17.42 -6.46
C GLU A 85 1.90 -18.86 -6.69
N GLY A 86 0.57 -19.09 -6.71
CA GLY A 86 -0.03 -20.37 -7.06
C GLY A 86 -1.21 -20.22 -8.02
N ASP A 87 -1.09 -20.88 -9.17
CA ASP A 87 -2.05 -21.06 -10.27
C ASP A 87 -2.25 -19.91 -11.28
N ASP A 88 -2.28 -20.30 -12.55
CA ASP A 88 -1.92 -19.59 -13.79
C ASP A 88 -2.60 -18.25 -14.12
N PRO A 89 -1.91 -17.35 -14.88
CA PRO A 89 -2.48 -16.07 -15.30
C PRO A 89 -3.12 -16.14 -16.70
N VAL A 90 -4.40 -15.79 -16.79
CA VAL A 90 -4.99 -15.21 -18.00
C VAL A 90 -4.80 -13.69 -17.91
N PRO A 91 -4.08 -13.05 -18.85
CA PRO A 91 -3.78 -11.62 -18.78
C PRO A 91 -4.95 -10.82 -19.37
N SER A 92 -5.52 -9.90 -18.61
CA SER A 92 -6.38 -8.85 -19.16
C SER A 92 -5.86 -7.47 -18.78
N MET A 93 -4.96 -7.01 -19.64
CA MET A 93 -4.79 -5.64 -20.11
C MET A 93 -5.00 -4.50 -19.12
N ASN A 94 -3.93 -4.19 -18.38
CA ASN A 94 -3.42 -2.83 -18.29
C ASN A 94 -2.25 -2.74 -19.28
N SER A 95 -2.47 -2.01 -20.36
CA SER A 95 -1.52 -1.77 -21.44
C SER A 95 -0.37 -0.88 -20.99
N SER A 96 0.60 -1.44 -20.28
CA SER A 96 2.03 -1.12 -20.38
C SER A 96 2.75 -2.21 -19.58
N GLY A 97 3.62 -2.99 -20.24
CA GLY A 97 4.44 -4.02 -19.60
C GLY A 97 5.50 -3.42 -18.66
N GLU A 98 5.06 -2.66 -17.66
CA GLU A 98 5.91 -2.17 -16.59
C GLU A 98 6.07 -3.27 -15.56
N VAL A 99 7.07 -4.13 -15.75
CA VAL A 99 7.61 -4.99 -14.70
C VAL A 99 7.73 -4.13 -13.42
N GLU A 100 7.04 -4.45 -12.33
CA GLU A 100 7.12 -3.67 -11.10
C GLU A 100 8.57 -3.76 -10.57
N LEU A 101 9.38 -2.71 -10.77
CA LEU A 101 10.80 -2.68 -10.33
C LEU A 101 10.92 -2.53 -8.82
N LYS A 102 9.83 -2.20 -8.13
CA LYS A 102 9.82 -1.96 -6.70
C LYS A 102 9.86 -3.29 -5.97
N CYS A 103 10.85 -3.40 -5.09
CA CYS A 103 11.17 -4.62 -4.38
C CYS A 103 11.16 -4.33 -2.87
N SER A 104 10.87 -5.35 -2.05
CA SER A 104 10.80 -5.15 -0.60
C SER A 104 12.18 -4.75 -0.06
N SER A 105 12.24 -3.81 0.89
CA SER A 105 13.49 -3.50 1.58
C SER A 105 14.07 -4.73 2.31
N LEU A 106 13.23 -5.72 2.63
CA LEU A 106 13.65 -6.99 3.22
C LEU A 106 14.53 -7.84 2.30
N GLU A 107 14.42 -7.67 0.99
CA GLU A 107 15.22 -8.40 0.00
C GLU A 107 16.65 -7.86 -0.10
N LEU A 108 16.93 -6.70 0.52
CA LEU A 108 18.30 -6.18 0.65
C LEU A 108 19.25 -7.16 1.35
N ARG A 109 18.73 -8.06 2.19
CA ARG A 109 19.50 -9.11 2.87
C ARG A 109 20.17 -10.09 1.92
N HIS A 110 19.72 -10.17 0.68
CA HIS A 110 20.32 -11.03 -0.34
C HIS A 110 21.54 -10.37 -0.99
N TYR A 111 21.85 -9.10 -0.72
CA TYR A 111 23.04 -8.46 -1.26
C TYR A 111 24.20 -8.51 -0.27
N CYS A 112 25.26 -9.22 -0.65
CA CYS A 112 26.53 -9.22 0.06
C CYS A 112 27.45 -8.14 -0.54
N ILE A 113 27.83 -7.14 0.26
CA ILE A 113 28.66 -6.02 -0.21
C ILE A 113 30.10 -6.49 -0.42
N LEU A 114 30.61 -6.29 -1.65
CA LEU A 114 32.00 -6.57 -2.02
C LEU A 114 32.91 -5.37 -1.80
N GLY A 115 32.39 -4.15 -1.92
CA GLY A 115 33.16 -2.94 -1.76
C GLY A 115 32.42 -1.70 -2.26
N THR A 116 33.17 -0.62 -2.51
CA THR A 116 32.63 0.63 -3.03
C THR A 116 33.42 1.07 -4.26
N ALA A 117 32.73 1.66 -5.23
CA ALA A 117 33.33 2.27 -6.42
C ALA A 117 32.83 3.71 -6.54
N GLY A 118 33.64 4.65 -6.06
CA GLY A 118 33.23 6.06 -5.96
C GLY A 118 32.01 6.21 -5.06
N SER A 119 30.84 6.45 -5.66
CA SER A 119 29.60 6.73 -4.94
C SER A 119 28.54 5.62 -5.06
N VAL A 120 28.93 4.43 -5.54
CA VAL A 120 28.09 3.23 -5.59
C VAL A 120 28.70 2.11 -4.75
N LEU A 121 27.85 1.24 -4.21
CA LEU A 121 28.27 -0.01 -3.58
C LEU A 121 28.32 -1.11 -4.65
N VAL A 122 29.35 -1.94 -4.62
CA VAL A 122 29.41 -3.16 -5.45
C VAL A 122 28.99 -4.32 -4.57
N ALA A 123 28.00 -5.09 -4.99
CA ALA A 123 27.43 -6.18 -4.20
C ALA A 123 27.11 -7.39 -5.06
N THR A 124 27.21 -8.59 -4.48
CA THR A 124 26.75 -9.82 -5.10
C THR A 124 25.40 -10.21 -4.52
N ASP A 125 24.44 -10.56 -5.37
CA ASP A 125 23.18 -11.16 -4.93
C ASP A 125 23.41 -12.64 -4.60
N THR A 126 23.20 -13.02 -3.35
CA THR A 126 23.43 -14.38 -2.84
C THR A 126 22.45 -15.40 -3.40
N THR A 127 21.35 -14.98 -4.04
CA THR A 127 20.35 -15.89 -4.60
C THR A 127 20.72 -16.39 -6.00
N ASN A 128 21.42 -15.57 -6.80
CA ASN A 128 21.80 -15.89 -8.17
C ASN A 128 23.32 -15.82 -8.43
N GLY A 129 24.11 -15.29 -7.50
CA GLY A 129 25.56 -15.14 -7.62
C GLY A 129 26.02 -13.97 -8.51
N GLU A 130 25.10 -13.17 -9.04
CA GLU A 130 25.41 -12.05 -9.94
C GLU A 130 25.87 -10.80 -9.18
N THR A 131 26.75 -10.02 -9.81
CA THR A 131 27.26 -8.77 -9.25
C THR A 131 26.46 -7.57 -9.76
N TYR A 132 26.15 -6.65 -8.86
CA TYR A 132 25.38 -5.44 -9.11
C TYR A 132 26.05 -4.19 -8.53
N ALA A 133 25.73 -3.04 -9.09
CA ALA A 133 26.03 -1.74 -8.47
C ALA A 133 24.77 -1.22 -7.78
N ILE A 134 24.89 -0.81 -6.51
CA ILE A 134 23.80 -0.26 -5.72
C ILE A 134 24.06 1.23 -5.49
N LYS A 135 23.13 2.07 -5.94
CA LYS A 135 23.16 3.52 -5.71
C LYS A 135 22.13 3.90 -4.64
N VAL A 136 22.57 4.57 -3.59
CA VAL A 136 21.69 5.07 -2.53
C VAL A 136 21.36 6.54 -2.80
N LEU A 137 20.06 6.85 -2.86
CA LEU A 137 19.51 8.18 -3.01
C LEU A 137 18.74 8.53 -1.73
N LEU A 138 19.21 9.53 -0.99
CA LEU A 138 18.54 9.97 0.23
C LEU A 138 17.27 10.77 -0.11
N LYS A 139 16.19 10.53 0.62
CA LYS A 139 14.96 11.31 0.55
C LYS A 139 15.14 12.63 1.28
N SER A 140 14.55 13.69 0.77
CA SER A 140 14.47 14.98 1.46
C SER A 140 13.34 14.97 2.49
N ASP A 141 13.58 15.55 3.68
CA ASP A 141 12.56 15.68 4.74
C ASP A 141 11.42 16.66 4.38
N ILE A 142 11.52 17.32 3.22
CA ILE A 142 10.58 18.33 2.74
C ILE A 142 9.81 17.72 1.55
N GLY A 143 8.71 17.03 1.82
CA GLY A 143 7.82 16.54 0.76
C GLY A 143 6.86 15.48 1.26
N GLY A 144 5.56 15.70 1.02
CA GLY A 144 4.51 14.73 1.28
C GLY A 144 4.69 13.43 0.48
N ALA A 145 3.74 12.51 0.61
CA ALA A 145 3.73 11.19 -0.01
C ALA A 145 3.69 11.23 -1.57
N GLU A 146 4.72 11.78 -2.20
CA GLU A 146 4.88 11.78 -3.65
C GLU A 146 5.31 10.41 -4.14
N LYS A 147 4.71 10.01 -5.25
CA LYS A 147 5.01 8.74 -5.91
C LYS A 147 6.43 8.81 -6.49
N THR A 148 7.29 7.88 -6.11
CA THR A 148 8.61 7.71 -6.74
C THR A 148 8.44 7.38 -8.22
N ILE A 149 8.90 8.27 -9.11
CA ILE A 149 8.93 8.05 -10.56
C ILE A 149 10.37 7.72 -10.95
N LEU A 150 10.59 6.53 -11.53
CA LEU A 150 11.89 6.09 -11.98
C LEU A 150 11.89 5.94 -13.51
N PRO A 151 12.66 6.75 -14.26
CA PRO A 151 12.77 6.63 -15.71
C PRO A 151 13.36 5.27 -16.12
N ARG A 152 12.84 4.68 -17.20
CA ARG A 152 13.19 3.34 -17.67
C ARG A 152 13.69 3.39 -19.11
N ASN A 153 14.57 2.46 -19.46
CA ASN A 153 15.08 2.28 -20.83
C ASN A 153 15.65 3.56 -21.47
N ILE A 154 16.30 4.40 -20.67
CA ILE A 154 16.93 5.61 -21.19
C ILE A 154 18.19 5.23 -21.99
N PRO A 155 18.30 5.62 -23.27
CA PRO A 155 19.47 5.33 -24.08
C PRO A 155 20.76 5.79 -23.40
N PHE A 156 21.82 4.99 -23.51
CA PHE A 156 23.15 5.27 -22.94
C PHE A 156 23.21 5.33 -21.39
N MET A 157 22.09 5.11 -20.69
CA MET A 157 22.09 4.97 -19.23
C MET A 157 22.17 3.49 -18.82
N VAL A 158 22.81 3.25 -17.67
CA VAL A 158 22.84 1.91 -17.07
C VAL A 158 21.42 1.49 -16.68
N PRO A 159 20.95 0.29 -17.09
CA PRO A 159 19.61 -0.18 -16.74
C PRO A 159 19.45 -0.35 -15.23
N VAL A 160 18.35 0.20 -14.71
CA VAL A 160 17.88 -0.13 -13.36
C VAL A 160 17.13 -1.46 -13.40
N ILE A 161 17.61 -2.43 -12.64
CA ILE A 161 17.05 -3.79 -12.59
C ILE A 161 15.90 -3.84 -11.59
N ARG A 162 16.05 -3.17 -10.45
CA ARG A 162 15.04 -3.02 -9.40
C ARG A 162 15.44 -1.88 -8.47
N TYR A 163 14.51 -1.46 -7.62
CA TYR A 163 14.82 -0.54 -6.52
C TYR A 163 14.13 -0.96 -5.22
N HIS A 164 14.77 -0.64 -4.10
CA HIS A 164 14.24 -0.85 -2.76
C HIS A 164 14.00 0.51 -2.13
N GLU A 165 12.85 0.68 -1.50
CA GLU A 165 12.50 1.93 -0.83
C GLU A 165 12.51 1.70 0.69
N THR A 166 13.19 2.58 1.39
CA THR A 166 13.21 2.68 2.86
C THR A 166 12.58 4.01 3.28
N ASP A 167 12.44 4.22 4.58
CA ASP A 167 11.88 5.46 5.12
C ASP A 167 12.72 6.68 4.72
N THR A 168 14.05 6.52 4.62
CA THR A 168 14.99 7.62 4.42
C THR A 168 15.71 7.60 3.07
N ALA A 169 15.63 6.51 2.31
CA ALA A 169 16.39 6.35 1.08
C ALA A 169 15.73 5.44 0.04
N ILE A 170 16.08 5.65 -1.22
CA ILE A 170 15.82 4.76 -2.35
C ILE A 170 17.15 4.12 -2.76
N LEU A 171 17.18 2.80 -2.84
CA LEU A 171 18.35 2.03 -3.27
C LEU A 171 18.08 1.50 -4.67
N LEU A 172 18.82 2.00 -5.67
CA LEU A 172 18.74 1.53 -7.05
C LEU A 172 19.72 0.40 -7.27
N VAL A 173 19.23 -0.76 -7.70
CA VAL A 173 20.07 -1.89 -8.12
C VAL A 173 20.27 -1.81 -9.62
N LEU A 174 21.51 -1.61 -10.02
CA LEU A 174 21.94 -1.35 -11.39
C LEU A 174 22.71 -2.56 -11.93
N LYS A 175 22.58 -2.81 -13.23
CA LYS A 175 23.40 -3.80 -13.91
C LYS A 175 24.88 -3.41 -13.78
N PHE A 176 25.70 -4.29 -13.23
CA PHE A 176 27.14 -4.09 -13.20
C PHE A 176 27.71 -4.43 -14.59
N ILE A 177 28.20 -3.41 -15.30
CA ILE A 177 28.89 -3.58 -16.59
C ILE A 177 30.39 -3.59 -16.28
N ARG A 178 31.04 -4.71 -16.61
CA ARG A 178 32.50 -4.87 -16.49
C ARG A 178 33.22 -4.20 -17.66
#